data_AF-A0A1Q8QQC2-F1
#
_entry.id   AF-A0A1Q8QQC2-F1
#
_cell.length_a   1.000
_cell.length_b   1.000
_cell.length_c   1.000
_cell.angle_alpha   90.00
_cell.angle_beta   90.00
_cell.angle_gamma   90.00
#
_symmetry.space_group_name_H-M   'P 1'
#
loop_
_entity.id
_entity.type
_entity.pdbx_description
1 polymer ?
#
loop_
_entity_poly.entity_id
_entity_poly.type
_entity_poly.pdbx_seq_one_letter_code
_entity_poly.pdbx_strand_id
1 'polypeptide(L)'
;MIVGMEYTTPQGDFLVFGPFEHLPPGLAAQDLLALVDLGAGAAVAAHPFRPGRTVVESVLTSNACRLVEAVNGRNPAAANEQALALVRRRKVVGLGGSDAHSLDELGRMATRLHTPVHCRQDFIAALRQGRCEEHVMPPLPAPMATRASGNTR
;
A
#
# COMPACT_ATOMS: atom_id res chain seq x y z
N MET A 1 -7.78 13.89 -4.42
CA MET A 1 -7.07 12.84 -5.18
C MET A 1 -5.58 12.99 -4.91
N ILE A 2 -4.89 11.89 -4.60
CA ILE A 2 -3.44 11.87 -4.40
C ILE A 2 -2.85 11.06 -5.56
N VAL A 3 -1.83 11.60 -6.22
CA VAL A 3 -1.13 10.92 -7.31
C VAL A 3 0.10 10.20 -6.74
N GLY A 4 0.26 8.95 -7.13
CA GLY A 4 1.41 8.12 -6.85
C GLY A 4 1.74 7.24 -8.05
N MET A 5 2.81 6.46 -7.93
CA MET A 5 3.30 5.58 -8.98
C MET A 5 3.64 4.22 -8.39
N GLU A 6 3.22 3.14 -9.04
CA GLU A 6 3.86 1.84 -8.81
C GLU A 6 5.12 1.79 -9.66
N TYR A 7 6.28 1.71 -9.00
CA TYR A 7 7.58 1.71 -9.63
C TYR A 7 8.24 0.35 -9.47
N THR A 8 8.58 -0.29 -10.60
CA THR A 8 9.24 -1.59 -10.63
C THR A 8 10.76 -1.46 -10.58
N THR A 9 11.37 -2.13 -9.61
CA THR A 9 12.82 -2.31 -9.49
C THR A 9 13.19 -3.78 -9.75
N PRO A 10 14.45 -4.10 -10.05
CA PRO A 10 14.91 -5.49 -10.06
C PRO A 10 14.75 -6.22 -8.72
N GLN A 11 14.58 -5.50 -7.62
CA GLN A 11 14.51 -6.02 -6.26
C GLN A 11 13.07 -6.05 -5.70
N GLY A 12 12.06 -5.75 -6.51
CA GLY A 12 10.65 -5.70 -6.12
C GLY A 12 9.97 -4.39 -6.47
N ASP A 13 8.67 -4.31 -6.22
CA ASP A 13 7.84 -3.17 -6.59
C ASP A 13 7.63 -2.21 -5.39
N PHE A 14 7.49 -0.92 -5.71
CA PHE A 14 7.29 0.13 -4.70
C PHE A 14 6.17 1.07 -5.10
N LEU A 15 5.31 1.42 -4.13
CA LEU A 15 4.40 2.56 -4.29
C LEU A 15 5.14 3.83 -3.89
N VAL A 16 5.28 4.76 -4.83
CA VAL A 16 6.05 5.99 -4.68
C VAL A 16 5.12 7.21 -4.68
N PHE A 17 5.28 8.06 -3.68
CA PHE A 17 4.52 9.30 -3.52
C PHE A 17 5.46 10.49 -3.33
N GLY A 18 5.30 11.52 -4.16
CA GLY A 18 6.09 12.75 -4.16
C GLY A 18 6.24 13.31 -5.57
N PRO A 19 7.15 14.27 -5.79
CA PRO A 19 7.40 14.87 -7.10
C PRO A 19 8.33 13.99 -7.95
N PHE A 20 7.90 12.75 -8.23
CA PHE A 20 8.72 11.71 -8.85
C PHE A 20 8.19 11.26 -10.22
N GLU A 21 7.47 12.15 -10.91
CA GLU A 21 6.80 11.84 -12.18
C GLU A 21 7.78 11.51 -13.32
N HIS A 22 9.07 11.80 -13.15
CA HIS A 22 10.13 11.64 -14.16
C HIS A 22 11.27 10.73 -13.69
N LEU A 23 11.02 9.78 -12.79
CA LEU A 23 12.04 8.80 -12.42
C LEU A 23 12.47 7.98 -13.65
N PRO A 24 13.78 7.84 -13.91
CA PRO A 24 14.25 6.94 -14.97
C PRO A 24 13.83 5.51 -14.61
N PRO A 25 13.45 4.66 -15.59
CA PRO A 25 13.10 3.27 -15.30
C PRO A 25 14.32 2.44 -14.88
N GLY A 26 14.08 1.34 -14.16
CA GLY A 26 15.10 0.34 -13.87
C GLY A 26 16.08 0.66 -12.75
N LEU A 27 15.89 1.76 -12.00
CA LEU A 27 16.61 2.03 -10.75
C LEU A 27 16.59 0.82 -9.81
N ALA A 28 17.73 0.58 -9.14
CA ALA A 28 17.77 -0.36 -8.03
C ALA A 28 16.94 0.18 -6.85
N ALA A 29 16.33 -0.71 -6.08
CA ALA A 29 15.50 -0.31 -4.94
C ALA A 29 16.25 0.57 -3.93
N GLN A 30 17.54 0.32 -3.71
CA GLN A 30 18.33 1.12 -2.77
C GLN A 30 18.49 2.57 -3.25
N ASP A 31 18.68 2.77 -4.55
CA ASP A 31 18.80 4.10 -5.17
C ASP A 31 17.45 4.81 -5.19
N LEU A 32 16.37 4.08 -5.52
CA LEU A 32 15.01 4.58 -5.46
C LEU A 32 14.67 5.08 -4.04
N LEU A 33 14.91 4.27 -3.02
CA LEU A 33 14.62 4.62 -1.63
C LEU A 33 15.42 5.86 -1.19
N ALA A 34 16.69 5.96 -1.59
CA ALA A 34 17.52 7.12 -1.28
C ALA A 34 17.03 8.39 -1.99
N LEU A 35 16.68 8.30 -3.28
CA LEU A 35 16.11 9.42 -4.04
C LEU A 35 14.78 9.89 -3.46
N VAL A 36 13.92 8.95 -3.08
CA VAL A 36 12.62 9.27 -2.49
C VAL A 36 12.78 9.95 -1.14
N ASP A 37 13.72 9.51 -0.30
CA ASP A 37 13.96 10.16 0.99
C ASP A 37 14.53 11.57 0.83
N LEU A 38 15.52 11.75 -0.06
CA LEU A 38 16.07 13.07 -0.40
C LEU A 38 15.02 14.04 -0.95
N GLY A 39 14.08 13.53 -1.75
CA GLY A 39 12.95 14.29 -2.29
C GLY A 39 11.79 14.51 -1.30
N ALA A 40 11.99 14.20 -0.01
CA ALA A 40 10.97 14.30 1.05
C ALA A 40 9.68 13.54 0.71
N GLY A 41 9.80 12.42 0.01
CA GLY A 41 8.72 11.55 -0.44
C GLY A 41 8.45 10.34 0.47
N ALA A 42 7.59 9.46 -0.01
CA ALA A 42 7.32 8.16 0.61
C ALA A 42 7.43 7.04 -0.43
N ALA A 43 8.14 5.97 -0.09
CA ALA A 43 8.22 4.74 -0.87
C ALA A 43 7.79 3.58 0.03
N VAL A 44 6.76 2.85 -0.42
CA VAL A 44 6.17 1.72 0.29
C VAL A 44 6.56 0.45 -0.45
N ALA A 45 7.16 -0.52 0.23
CA ALA A 45 7.39 -1.84 -0.37
C ALA A 45 6.03 -2.46 -0.71
N ALA A 46 5.72 -2.54 -2.01
CA ALA A 46 4.44 -3.01 -2.50
C ALA A 46 4.41 -4.53 -2.43
N HIS A 47 3.30 -5.09 -1.91
CA HIS A 47 3.02 -6.53 -1.85
C HIS A 47 4.28 -7.41 -1.64
N PRO A 48 5.09 -7.15 -0.59
CA PRO A 48 6.51 -7.55 -0.52
C PRO A 48 6.75 -9.07 -0.52
N PHE A 49 5.73 -9.86 -0.19
CA PHE A 49 5.78 -11.33 -0.17
C PHE A 49 4.90 -11.97 -1.25
N ARG A 50 4.42 -11.21 -2.25
CA ARG A 50 3.62 -11.74 -3.37
C ARG A 50 4.48 -12.68 -4.21
N PRO A 51 4.05 -13.95 -4.41
CA PRO A 51 4.79 -14.88 -5.25
C PRO A 51 5.02 -14.32 -6.66
N GLY A 52 6.27 -14.35 -7.13
CA GLY A 52 6.67 -13.81 -8.44
C GLY A 52 6.92 -12.30 -8.48
N ARG A 53 6.64 -11.57 -7.39
CA ARG A 53 6.89 -10.12 -7.25
C ARG A 53 7.49 -9.74 -5.88
N THR A 54 8.08 -10.71 -5.20
CA THR A 54 8.67 -10.54 -3.86
C THR A 54 9.74 -9.45 -3.83
N VAL A 55 9.69 -8.58 -2.82
CA VAL A 55 10.77 -7.64 -2.52
C VAL A 55 11.90 -8.41 -1.83
N VAL A 56 13.13 -8.26 -2.31
CA VAL A 56 14.26 -9.04 -1.79
C VAL A 56 14.53 -8.72 -0.30
N GLU A 57 14.89 -9.75 0.47
CA GLU A 57 15.04 -9.65 1.93
C GLU A 57 16.08 -8.58 2.34
N SER A 58 17.16 -8.40 1.59
CA SER A 58 18.17 -7.37 1.89
C SER A 58 17.61 -5.95 1.83
N VAL A 59 16.63 -5.68 0.98
CA VAL A 59 15.95 -4.39 0.90
C VAL A 59 14.95 -4.25 2.05
N LEU A 60 14.14 -5.28 2.33
CA LEU A 60 13.19 -5.30 3.45
C LEU A 60 13.87 -5.14 4.82
N THR A 61 15.10 -5.65 4.94
CA THR A 61 15.91 -5.56 6.16
C THR A 61 16.86 -4.34 6.19
N SER A 62 16.84 -3.49 5.16
CA SER A 62 17.57 -2.23 5.17
C SER A 62 16.88 -1.17 6.03
N ASN A 63 17.64 -0.23 6.60
CA ASN A 63 17.07 0.90 7.33
C ASN A 63 16.32 1.89 6.43
N ALA A 64 16.54 1.81 5.11
CA ALA A 64 15.87 2.66 4.13
C ALA A 64 14.42 2.24 3.88
N CYS A 65 14.11 0.94 3.98
CA CYS A 65 12.75 0.43 3.82
C CYS A 65 11.96 0.57 5.14
N ARG A 66 11.15 1.64 5.23
CA ARG A 66 10.42 2.01 6.47
C ARG A 66 8.91 1.91 6.35
N LEU A 67 8.38 1.75 5.14
CA LEU A 67 6.94 1.66 4.86
C LEU A 67 6.71 0.37 4.08
N VAL A 68 5.73 -0.43 4.51
CA VAL A 68 5.45 -1.75 3.93
C VAL A 68 3.95 -1.89 3.70
N GLU A 69 3.55 -2.38 2.52
CA GLU A 69 2.18 -2.83 2.31
C GLU A 69 1.97 -4.15 3.06
N ALA A 70 1.41 -4.05 4.26
CA ALA A 70 1.21 -5.13 5.21
C ALA A 70 0.01 -6.01 4.85
N VAL A 71 -1.03 -5.41 4.27
CA VAL A 71 -2.22 -6.13 3.80
C VAL A 71 -2.59 -5.68 2.39
N ASN A 72 -2.64 -6.63 1.47
CA ASN A 72 -3.05 -6.39 0.10
C ASN A 72 -4.29 -7.24 -0.23
N GLY A 73 -5.30 -6.64 -0.86
CA GLY A 73 -6.59 -7.28 -1.15
C GLY A 73 -6.54 -8.45 -2.12
N ARG A 74 -5.48 -8.55 -2.94
CA ARG A 74 -5.26 -9.63 -3.91
C ARG A 74 -4.15 -10.59 -3.52
N ASN A 75 -3.50 -10.36 -2.37
CA ASN A 75 -2.47 -11.28 -1.88
C ASN A 75 -3.09 -12.50 -1.19
N PRO A 76 -2.45 -13.67 -1.29
CA PRO A 76 -2.75 -14.79 -0.41
C PRO A 76 -2.58 -14.40 1.06
N ALA A 77 -3.40 -14.98 1.94
CA ALA A 77 -3.35 -14.70 3.38
C ALA A 77 -1.94 -14.89 3.97
N ALA A 78 -1.24 -15.95 3.58
CA ALA A 78 0.13 -16.22 4.03
C ALA A 78 1.13 -15.09 3.69
N ALA A 79 0.99 -14.45 2.52
CA ALA A 79 1.86 -13.33 2.14
C ALA A 79 1.58 -12.09 2.99
N ASN A 80 0.30 -11.82 3.32
CA ASN A 80 -0.06 -10.75 4.24
C ASN A 80 0.42 -11.05 5.68
N GLU A 81 0.33 -12.30 6.13
CA GLU A 81 0.86 -12.72 7.44
C GLU A 81 2.37 -12.50 7.55
N GLN A 82 3.12 -12.80 6.49
CA GLN A 82 4.56 -12.51 6.42
C GLN A 82 4.86 -11.02 6.46
N ALA A 83 4.09 -10.20 5.74
CA ALA A 83 4.23 -8.74 5.75
C ALA A 83 3.94 -8.15 7.14
N LEU A 84 2.86 -8.58 7.79
CA LEU A 84 2.53 -8.20 9.17
C LEU A 84 3.59 -8.65 10.17
N ALA A 85 4.19 -9.83 10.00
CA ALA A 85 5.30 -10.30 10.82
C ALA A 85 6.57 -9.45 10.63
N LEU A 86 6.86 -9.02 9.40
CA LEU A 86 7.94 -8.08 9.10
C LEU A 86 7.73 -6.74 9.80
N VAL A 87 6.53 -6.15 9.64
CA VAL A 87 6.15 -4.87 10.25
C VAL A 87 6.36 -4.91 11.77
N ARG A 88 5.84 -5.93 12.45
CA ARG A 88 6.00 -6.12 13.90
C ARG A 88 7.46 -6.32 14.32
N ARG A 89 8.21 -7.18 13.62
CA ARG A 89 9.61 -7.49 13.95
C ARG A 89 10.52 -6.27 13.80
N ARG A 90 10.29 -5.49 12.74
CA ARG A 90 11.15 -4.36 12.35
C ARG A 90 10.70 -3.03 12.95
N LYS A 91 9.49 -2.96 13.51
CA LYS A 91 8.85 -1.72 13.99
C LYS A 91 8.81 -0.65 12.91
N VAL A 92 8.49 -1.06 11.69
CA VAL A 92 8.26 -0.19 10.52
C VAL A 92 6.75 0.09 10.38
N VAL A 93 6.36 0.97 9.46
CA VAL A 93 4.96 1.35 9.28
C VAL A 93 4.27 0.39 8.31
N GLY A 94 3.13 -0.16 8.72
CA GLY A 94 2.26 -0.99 7.90
C GLY A 94 1.18 -0.17 7.18
N LEU A 95 0.93 -0.51 5.92
CA LEU A 95 -0.12 0.08 5.09
C LEU A 95 -1.01 -1.02 4.51
N GLY A 96 -2.22 -0.65 4.14
CA GLY A 96 -3.15 -1.53 3.41
C GLY A 96 -3.59 -0.95 2.07
N GLY A 97 -3.72 -1.82 1.08
CA GLY A 97 -4.14 -1.47 -0.28
C GLY A 97 -5.02 -2.55 -0.90
N SER A 98 -6.11 -2.18 -1.54
CA SER A 98 -7.02 -3.16 -2.15
C SER A 98 -6.45 -3.81 -3.41
N ASP A 99 -5.57 -3.11 -4.13
CA ASP A 99 -5.05 -3.50 -5.45
C ASP A 99 -6.18 -3.89 -6.42
N ALA A 100 -7.26 -3.09 -6.41
CA ALA A 100 -8.53 -3.47 -7.01
C ALA A 100 -8.49 -3.37 -8.54
N HIS A 101 -8.87 -4.45 -9.21
CA HIS A 101 -9.07 -4.56 -10.66
C HIS A 101 -10.56 -4.74 -11.02
N SER A 102 -11.43 -4.83 -10.01
CA SER A 102 -12.89 -4.86 -10.12
C SER A 102 -13.55 -4.07 -8.99
N LEU A 103 -14.84 -3.74 -9.14
CA LEU A 103 -15.58 -3.02 -8.10
C LEU A 103 -15.73 -3.84 -6.81
N ASP A 104 -15.86 -5.16 -6.90
CA ASP A 104 -15.98 -6.04 -5.73
C ASP A 104 -14.69 -6.15 -4.92
N GLU A 105 -13.55 -5.82 -5.53
CA GLU A 105 -12.23 -5.76 -4.86
C GLU A 105 -11.99 -4.41 -4.18
N LEU A 106 -12.68 -3.35 -4.63
CA LEU A 106 -12.45 -1.98 -4.18
C LEU A 106 -12.66 -1.87 -2.67
N GLY A 107 -11.63 -1.37 -1.99
CA GLY A 107 -11.70 -1.06 -0.57
C GLY A 107 -11.73 -2.27 0.35
N ARG A 108 -11.44 -3.50 -0.09
CA ARG A 108 -11.29 -4.65 0.85
C ARG A 108 -10.20 -4.43 1.90
N MET A 109 -9.14 -3.75 1.49
CA MET A 109 -8.00 -3.36 2.32
C MET A 109 -7.74 -1.87 2.11
N ALA A 110 -7.39 -1.17 3.18
CA ALA A 110 -7.14 0.26 3.17
C ALA A 110 -6.05 0.65 4.17
N THR A 111 -5.59 1.89 4.09
CA THR A 111 -4.74 2.52 5.11
C THR A 111 -5.58 3.53 5.88
N ARG A 112 -5.71 3.34 7.19
CA ARG A 112 -6.34 4.33 8.07
C ARG A 112 -5.31 5.39 8.44
N LEU A 113 -5.65 6.66 8.22
CA LEU A 113 -4.80 7.80 8.57
C LEU A 113 -5.32 8.44 9.86
N HIS A 114 -4.42 8.73 10.79
CA HIS A 114 -4.77 9.34 12.10
C HIS A 114 -4.68 10.87 12.10
N THR A 115 -4.50 11.46 10.92
CA THR A 115 -4.42 12.91 10.71
C THR A 115 -5.24 13.28 9.47
N PRO A 116 -5.86 14.47 9.43
CA PRO A 116 -6.44 14.98 8.21
C PRO A 116 -5.41 15.05 7.08
N VAL A 117 -5.87 14.76 5.86
CA VAL A 117 -5.07 14.85 4.63
C VAL A 117 -5.83 15.72 3.64
N HIS A 118 -5.28 16.90 3.35
CA HIS A 118 -5.84 17.85 2.39
C HIS A 118 -5.04 17.87 1.09
N CYS A 119 -3.77 17.47 1.14
CA CYS A 119 -2.89 17.42 -0.02
C CYS A 119 -1.93 16.23 0.00
N ARG A 120 -1.17 16.07 -1.10
CA ARG A 120 -0.10 15.06 -1.23
C ARG A 120 0.93 15.13 -0.10
N GLN A 121 1.29 16.35 0.33
CA GLN A 121 2.30 16.52 1.38
C GLN A 121 1.80 16.02 2.74
N ASP A 122 0.53 16.25 3.07
CA ASP A 122 -0.07 15.74 4.32
C ASP A 122 -0.06 14.21 4.33
N PHE A 123 -0.39 13.59 3.19
CA PHE A 123 -0.37 12.13 3.05
C PHE A 123 1.04 11.58 3.29
N ILE A 124 2.04 12.11 2.58
CA ILE A 124 3.45 11.71 2.74
C ILE A 124 3.90 11.91 4.19
N ALA A 125 3.55 13.04 4.82
CA ALA A 125 3.89 13.32 6.21
C ALA A 125 3.25 12.30 7.16
N ALA A 126 1.98 11.94 6.97
CA ALA A 126 1.30 10.92 7.77
C ALA A 126 2.02 9.57 7.70
N LEU A 127 2.41 9.13 6.50
CA LEU A 127 3.14 7.89 6.31
C LEU A 127 4.53 7.93 6.98
N ARG A 128 5.33 8.97 6.69
CA ARG A 128 6.69 9.13 7.22
C ARG A 128 6.72 9.22 8.75
N GLN A 129 5.67 9.77 9.35
CA GLN A 129 5.53 9.91 10.81
C GLN A 129 4.87 8.68 11.46
N GLY A 130 4.47 7.67 10.69
CA GLY A 130 3.78 6.49 11.22
C GLY A 130 2.40 6.81 11.80
N ARG A 131 1.74 7.88 11.32
CA ARG A 131 0.38 8.25 11.72
C ARG A 131 -0.66 7.53 10.87
N CYS A 132 -0.43 6.25 10.64
CA CYS A 132 -1.30 5.39 9.87
C CYS A 132 -1.14 3.93 10.28
N GLU A 133 -2.15 3.14 9.95
CA GLU A 133 -2.17 1.70 10.15
C GLU A 133 -2.90 1.02 8.99
N GLU A 134 -2.52 -0.22 8.71
CA GLU A 134 -3.29 -1.07 7.83
C GLU A 134 -4.69 -1.35 8.39
N HIS A 135 -5.68 -1.45 7.50
CA HIS A 135 -7.06 -1.70 7.89
C HIS A 135 -7.74 -2.66 6.93
N VAL A 136 -8.29 -3.74 7.48
CA VAL A 136 -9.16 -4.66 6.74
C VAL A 136 -10.57 -4.12 6.84
N MET A 137 -11.19 -3.80 5.70
CA MET A 137 -12.56 -3.30 5.72
C MET A 137 -13.54 -4.46 5.99
N PRO A 138 -14.62 -4.20 6.75
CA PRO A 138 -15.68 -5.18 6.88
C PRO A 138 -16.28 -5.49 5.50
N PRO A 139 -16.82 -6.71 5.30
CA PRO A 139 -17.51 -7.03 4.05
C PRO A 139 -18.64 -6.02 3.79
N LEU A 140 -18.81 -5.64 2.52
CA LEU A 140 -19.92 -4.79 2.14
C LEU A 140 -21.24 -5.47 2.57
N PRO A 141 -22.21 -4.70 3.10
CA PRO A 141 -23.53 -5.26 3.35
C PRO A 141 -24.08 -5.86 2.05
N ALA A 142 -24.75 -7.01 2.15
CA ALA A 142 -25.43 -7.58 1.01
C ALA A 142 -26.35 -6.52 0.38
N PRO A 143 -26.42 -6.42 -0.97
CA PRO A 143 -27.31 -5.46 -1.60
C PRO A 143 -28.73 -5.69 -1.06
N MET A 144 -29.35 -4.63 -0.53
CA MET A 144 -30.73 -4.70 -0.07
C MET A 144 -31.57 -5.23 -1.24
N ALA A 145 -32.22 -6.38 -1.05
CA ALA A 145 -33.13 -6.92 -2.03
C ALA A 145 -34.14 -5.83 -2.39
N THR A 146 -34.14 -5.41 -3.65
CA THR A 146 -35.19 -4.56 -4.19
C THR A 146 -36.49 -5.29 -3.96
N ARG A 147 -37.33 -4.77 -3.04
CA ARG A 147 -38.69 -5.26 -2.89
C ARG A 147 -39.37 -5.03 -4.23
N ALA A 148 -39.50 -6.10 -5.03
CA ALA A 148 -40.41 -6.09 -6.15
C ALA A 148 -41.80 -5.80 -5.56
N SER A 149 -42.32 -4.60 -5.83
CA SER A 149 -43.70 -4.28 -5.55
C SER A 149 -44.55 -5.21 -6.42
N GLY A 150 -44.98 -6.32 -5.82
CA GLY A 150 -45.92 -7.25 -6.43
C GLY A 150 -47.21 -6.50 -6.72
N ASN A 151 -47.43 -6.17 -7.99
CA ASN A 151 -48.71 -5.65 -8.46
C ASN A 151 -49.64 -6.86 -8.66
N THR A 152 -50.42 -7.17 -7.63
CA THR A 152 -51.54 -8.12 -7.74
C THR A 152 -52.69 -7.39 -8.41
N ARG A 153 -53.10 -7.87 -9.59
CA ARG A 153 -54.37 -7.51 -10.24
C ARG A 153 -55.52 -8.28 -9.61
#